data_AF-D7IKL1-F1
#
_entry.id   AF-D7IKL1-F1
#
_cell.length_a   1.000
_cell.length_b   1.000
_cell.length_c   1.000
_cell.angle_alpha   90.00
_cell.angle_beta   90.00
_cell.angle_gamma   90.00
#
_symmetry.space_group_name_H-M   'P 1'
#
loop_
_entity.id
_entity.type
_entity.pdbx_description
1 polymer ?
#
loop_
_entity_poly.entity_id
_entity_poly.type
_entity_poly.pdbx_seq_one_letter_code
_entity_poly.pdbx_strand_id
1 'polypeptide(L)' 'MIEKESDIVWLDKERGWVSCINKFVLDKNKIQEQTIFRLPNVNCRYTFYGEEFKNLVLKHHLQGIHFDRYETIIIK' A
#
# COMPACT_ATOMS: atom_id res chain seq x y z
N MET A 1 -0.79 -13.27 -19.29
CA MET A 1 -1.07 -12.60 -18.00
C MET A 1 -1.24 -11.14 -18.32
N ILE A 2 -2.42 -10.56 -18.08
CA ILE A 2 -2.59 -9.11 -18.18
C ILE A 2 -1.91 -8.54 -16.94
N GLU A 3 -0.83 -7.79 -17.12
CA GLU A 3 -0.23 -7.01 -16.03
C GLU A 3 -1.32 -6.11 -15.47
N LYS A 4 -1.77 -6.38 -14.25
CA LYS A 4 -2.75 -5.52 -13.58
C LYS A 4 -1.98 -4.28 -13.14
N GLU A 5 -1.98 -3.25 -13.98
CA GLU A 5 -1.37 -1.97 -13.63
C GLU A 5 -2.23 -1.22 -12.60
N SER A 6 -1.57 -0.32 -11.87
CA SER A 6 -2.25 0.63 -10.99
C SER A 6 -2.93 1.71 -11.84
N ASP A 7 -4.13 2.13 -11.46
CA ASP A 7 -4.82 3.26 -12.09
C ASP A 7 -4.38 4.55 -11.40
N ILE A 8 -3.48 5.27 -12.07
CA ILE A 8 -2.83 6.48 -11.57
C ILE A 8 -3.27 7.68 -12.40
N VAL A 9 -3.91 8.64 -11.75
CA VAL A 9 -4.24 9.94 -12.34
C VAL A 9 -3.07 10.89 -12.05
N TRP A 10 -2.33 11.26 -13.09
CA TRP A 10 -1.18 12.16 -12.99
C TRP A 10 -1.62 13.63 -13.09
N LEU A 11 -1.03 14.49 -12.26
CA LEU A 11 -1.04 15.94 -12.48
C LEU A 11 0.05 16.33 -13.48
N ASP A 12 1.24 15.74 -13.31
CA ASP A 12 2.39 15.92 -14.18
C ASP A 12 3.19 14.61 -14.18
N LYS A 13 3.22 13.93 -15.34
CA LYS A 13 3.86 12.63 -15.48
C LYS A 13 5.40 12.72 -15.53
N GLU A 14 5.95 13.80 -16.07
CA GLU A 14 7.40 13.99 -16.18
C GLU A 14 8.02 14.29 -14.81
N ARG A 15 7.30 15.03 -13.96
CA ARG A 15 7.72 15.35 -12.59
C ARG A 15 7.32 14.29 -11.56
N GLY A 16 6.56 13.28 -11.97
CA GLY A 16 6.07 12.22 -11.08
C GLY A 16 5.00 12.68 -10.09
N TRP A 17 4.25 13.74 -10.40
CA TRP A 17 3.21 14.28 -9.51
C TRP A 17 1.88 13.57 -9.74
N VAL A 18 1.40 12.91 -8.69
CA VAL A 18 0.17 12.12 -8.72
C VAL A 18 -0.99 12.90 -8.10
N SER A 19 -2.09 13.00 -8.83
CA SER A 19 -3.37 13.55 -8.35
C SER A 19 -4.08 12.55 -7.45
N CYS A 20 -4.34 11.36 -8.00
CA CYS A 20 -5.11 10.31 -7.35
C CYS A 20 -4.60 8.92 -7.76
N ILE A 21 -4.77 7.96 -6.87
CA ILE A 21 -4.59 6.53 -7.15
C ILE A 21 -5.91 5.86 -6.79
N ASN A 22 -6.71 5.52 -7.81
CA ASN A 22 -8.02 4.90 -7.60
C ASN A 22 -7.90 3.39 -7.36
N LYS A 23 -6.85 2.79 -7.93
CA LYS A 23 -6.54 1.38 -7.80
C LYS A 23 -5.03 1.21 -7.79
N PHE A 24 -4.50 0.54 -6.78
CA PHE A 24 -3.08 0.18 -6.72
C PHE A 24 -2.93 -1.34 -6.75
N VAL A 25 -1.86 -1.80 -7.38
CA VAL A 25 -1.46 -3.20 -7.38
C VAL A 25 -0.12 -3.30 -6.69
N LEU A 26 -0.08 -4.13 -5.64
CA LEU A 26 1.11 -4.37 -4.85
C LEU A 26 1.92 -5.50 -5.50
N ASP A 27 3.12 -5.18 -5.97
CA ASP A 27 4.08 -6.17 -6.43
C ASP A 27 4.84 -6.75 -5.24
N LYS A 28 4.49 -7.99 -4.87
CA LYS A 28 5.10 -8.68 -3.73
C LYS A 28 6.62 -8.80 -3.86
N ASN A 29 7.17 -8.94 -5.07
CA ASN A 29 8.62 -9.09 -5.27
C ASN A 29 9.36 -7.78 -4.98
N LYS A 30 8.73 -6.63 -5.22
CA LYS A 30 9.30 -5.31 -4.90
C LYS A 30 9.10 -4.91 -3.44
N ILE A 31 8.11 -5.52 -2.76
CA ILE A 31 7.75 -5.22 -1.38
C ILE A 31 8.40 -6.19 -0.39
N GLN A 32 8.90 -7.34 -0.84
CA GLN A 32 9.40 -8.45 -0.01
C GLN A 32 10.39 -8.05 1.09
N GLU A 33 11.14 -6.97 0.90
CA GLU A 33 12.14 -6.49 1.87
C GLU A 33 11.60 -5.43 2.85
N GLN A 34 10.40 -4.90 2.63
CA GLN A 34 9.85 -3.80 3.41
C GLN A 34 8.79 -4.28 4.40
N THR A 35 9.14 -4.24 5.68
CA THR A 35 8.22 -4.54 6.79
C THR A 35 7.12 -3.48 6.93
N ILE A 36 7.37 -2.24 6.50
CA ILE A 36 6.43 -1.12 6.53
C ILE A 36 6.67 -0.24 5.30
N PHE A 37 5.60 0.14 4.58
CA PHE A 37 5.72 1.10 3.47
C PHE A 37 4.49 1.99 3.34
N ARG A 38 4.65 3.09 2.61
CA ARG A 38 3.56 4.05 2.33
C ARG A 38 3.52 4.37 0.84
N LEU A 39 2.32 4.54 0.30
CA LEU A 39 2.15 5.04 -1.05
C LEU A 39 2.51 6.54 -1.11
N PRO A 40 3.29 6.99 -2.10
CA PRO A 40 3.72 8.37 -2.24
C PRO A 40 2.57 9.25 -2.80
N ASN A 41 1.46 9.35 -2.07
CA ASN A 41 0.33 10.18 -2.42
C ASN A 41 -0.11 10.97 -1.18
N VAL A 42 -0.13 12.29 -1.29
CA VAL A 42 -0.51 13.22 -0.21
C VAL A 42 -1.92 12.97 0.33
N ASN A 43 -2.82 12.47 -0.52
CA ASN A 43 -4.19 12.13 -0.19
C ASN A 43 -4.35 10.69 0.29
N CYS A 44 -3.31 9.86 0.19
CA CYS A 44 -3.31 8.50 0.71
C CYS A 44 -2.69 8.46 2.12
N ARG A 45 -3.55 8.25 3.13
CA ARG A 45 -3.13 8.15 4.54
C ARG A 45 -2.77 6.72 4.96
N TYR A 46 -2.89 5.76 4.06
CA TYR A 46 -2.68 4.35 4.38
C TYR A 46 -1.18 4.03 4.47
N THR A 47 -0.79 3.50 5.63
CA THR A 47 0.51 2.85 5.83
C THR A 47 0.27 1.35 5.81
N PHE A 48 1.06 0.64 5.03
CA PHE A 48 0.97 -0.81 4.87
C PHE A 48 2.02 -1.46 5.75
N TYR A 49 1.61 -2.56 6.39
CA TYR A 49 2.44 -3.30 7.33
C TYR A 49 2.53 -4.75 6.88
N GLY A 50 3.73 -5.31 6.94
CA GLY A 50 3.95 -6.74 6.80
C GLY A 50 3.38 -7.52 7.99
N GLU A 51 3.17 -8.81 7.78
CA GLU A 51 2.62 -9.71 8.79
C GLU A 51 3.53 -9.84 10.03
N GLU A 52 4.85 -9.78 9.83
CA GLU A 52 5.84 -9.79 10.91
C GLU A 52 5.64 -8.61 11.89
N PHE A 53 5.46 -7.38 11.37
CA PHE A 53 5.20 -6.22 12.22
C PHE A 53 3.91 -6.36 13.02
N LYS A 54 2.84 -6.81 12.37
CA LYS A 54 1.57 -7.09 13.04
C LYS A 54 1.77 -8.07 14.19
N ASN A 55 2.53 -9.15 13.97
CA ASN A 55 2.83 -10.13 15.00
C ASN A 55 3.63 -9.55 16.17
N LEU A 56 4.61 -8.67 15.92
CA LEU A 56 5.36 -7.97 16.96
C LEU A 56 4.46 -7.04 17.80
N VAL A 57 3.60 -6.26 17.15
CA VAL A 57 2.65 -5.37 17.82
C VAL A 57 1.72 -6.15 18.75
N LEU A 58 1.19 -7.26 18.28
CA LEU A 58 0.31 -8.13 19.07
C LEU A 58 1.06 -8.81 20.22
N LYS A 59 2.27 -9.32 19.96
CA LYS A 59 3.12 -10.01 20.95
C LYS A 59 3.51 -9.09 22.11
N HIS A 60 3.83 -7.83 21.82
CA HIS A 60 4.29 -6.87 22.81
C HIS A 60 3.17 -5.97 23.36
N HIS A 61 1.92 -6.23 22.97
CA HIS A 61 0.74 -5.44 23.38
C HIS A 61 0.93 -3.93 23.17
N LEU A 62 1.54 -3.55 22.03
CA LEU A 62 1.80 -2.15 21.73
C LEU A 62 0.47 -1.41 21.51
N GLN A 63 0.34 -0.24 22.12
CA GLN A 63 -0.85 0.61 22.03
C GLN A 63 -0.73 1.64 20.90
N GLY A 64 -1.87 2.17 20.45
CA GLY A 64 -1.91 3.25 19.45
C GLY A 64 -1.83 2.80 17.99
N ILE A 65 -1.93 1.49 17.72
CA ILE A 65 -1.90 0.92 16.37
C ILE A 65 -3.25 0.23 16.09
N HIS A 66 -3.91 0.64 15.00
CA HIS A 66 -5.12 0.00 14.49
C HIS A 66 -4.81 -0.69 13.15
N PHE A 67 -5.24 -1.94 13.01
CA PHE A 67 -5.04 -2.71 11.78
C PHE A 67 -6.37 -2.89 11.05
N ASP A 68 -6.51 -2.21 9.92
CA ASP A 68 -7.61 -2.43 8.98
C ASP A 68 -7.21 -3.44 7.91
N ARG A 69 -8.14 -4.34 7.56
CA ARG A 69 -7.97 -5.24 6.41
C ARG A 69 -8.32 -4.47 5.14
N TYR A 70 -7.38 -4.38 4.20
CA TYR A 70 -7.71 -3.97 2.84
C TYR A 70 -8.21 -5.19 2.06
N GLU A 71 -9.38 -5.08 1.44
CA GLU A 71 -9.94 -6.15 0.62
C GLU A 71 -9.32 -6.13 -0.77
N THR A 72 -8.89 -7.30 -1.24
CA THR A 72 -8.43 -7.48 -2.62
C THR A 72 -9.63 -7.36 -3.56
N ILE A 73 -9.69 -6.29 -4.35
CA ILE A 73 -10.68 -6.20 -5.43
C ILE A 73 -10.25 -7.16 -6.55
N ILE A 74 -10.84 -8.36 -6.58
CA ILE A 74 -10.67 -9.31 -7.67
C ILE A 74 -11.51 -8.81 -8.85
N ILE A 75 -10.90 -8.05 -9.75
CA ILE A 75 -11.52 -7.79 -11.06
C ILE A 75 -11.42 -9.09 -11.88
N LYS A 76 -12.58 -9.71 -12.14
CA LYS A 76 -12.78 -10.82 -13.07
C LYS A 76 -12.63 -10.36 -14.51
#